data_AF-A0A1G2JC04-F1
#
_entry.id   AF-A0A1G2JC04-F1
#
_cell.length_a   1.000
_cell.length_b   1.000
_cell.length_c   1.000
_cell.angle_alpha   90.00
_cell.angle_beta   90.00
_cell.angle_gamma   90.00
#
_symmetry.space_group_name_H-M   'P 1'
#
loop_
_entity.id
_entity.type
_entity.pdbx_description
1 polymer ?
#
loop_
_entity_poly.entity_id
_entity_poly.type
_entity_poly.pdbx_seq_one_letter_code
_entity_poly.pdbx_strand_id
1 'polypeptide(L)'
;MSKKILIIAGIAILLTLIFGVFVLLQINNLRKPQVSSLEAQAKAIQNQIQQIDSEYRQKMNEITDKQKQNNCIESKDVEMIKTLTGEKQTEKQWSIVSMEGICGDLFNQNEALAKERSYKTSQLQTQMDLLTARTASDREKAMTAIRTFMVKPDLELVYTGTRHPSNFNVGVVVNRDEGGYTMEGFSGWERRVEVYQQTEYINDRCEVYEYEVDVRNNQIVEIHVRYPDGLAGMSSGKCTSYGSMEVPLKTKDEIEKVAFAYLSRDLEHTKFLIRSDIKPEYLPSKTIAKNPAMNEWRWEDKSYKLPEGLTSDPFPYPMIRIIISSGGKLVYYLNTTELFN
;
A
#
# COMPACT_ATOMS: atom_id res chain seq x y z
N MET A 1 2.31 -47.30 17.27
CA MET A 1 2.80 -46.04 16.64
C MET A 1 1.64 -45.39 15.91
N SER A 2 1.24 -44.16 16.27
CA SER A 2 0.04 -43.54 15.72
C SER A 2 0.27 -43.06 14.28
N LYS A 3 -0.73 -43.24 13.41
CA LYS A 3 -0.71 -42.80 11.99
C LYS A 3 -0.33 -41.32 11.81
N LYS A 4 -0.50 -40.49 12.84
CA LYS A 4 -0.13 -39.06 12.83
C LYS A 4 1.39 -38.82 12.83
N ILE A 5 2.17 -39.68 13.48
CA ILE A 5 3.65 -39.54 13.53
C ILE A 5 4.29 -39.91 12.18
N LEU A 6 3.69 -40.87 11.46
CA LEU A 6 4.14 -41.28 10.13
C LEU A 6 3.89 -40.22 9.05
N ILE A 7 2.80 -39.46 9.16
CA ILE A 7 2.48 -38.38 8.21
C ILE A 7 3.40 -37.17 8.42
N ILE A 8 3.69 -36.81 9.68
CA ILE A 8 4.61 -35.69 9.99
C ILE A 8 6.04 -36.03 9.58
N ALA A 9 6.49 -37.28 9.81
CA ALA A 9 7.79 -37.74 9.33
C ALA A 9 7.88 -37.77 7.79
N GLY A 10 6.79 -38.15 7.10
CA GLY A 10 6.73 -38.14 5.64
C GLY A 10 6.85 -36.74 5.02
N ILE A 11 6.21 -35.72 5.63
CA ILE A 11 6.26 -34.34 5.14
C ILE A 11 7.66 -33.72 5.37
N ALA A 12 8.30 -33.99 6.51
CA ALA A 12 9.64 -33.49 6.81
C ALA A 12 10.72 -34.08 5.87
N ILE A 13 10.58 -35.35 5.47
CA ILE A 13 11.49 -36.00 4.52
C ILE A 13 11.27 -35.47 3.09
N LEU A 14 10.03 -35.16 2.72
CA LEU A 14 9.72 -34.56 1.41
C LEU A 14 10.31 -33.14 1.29
N LEU A 15 10.21 -32.32 2.34
CA LEU A 15 10.73 -30.94 2.36
C LEU A 15 12.28 -30.90 2.31
N THR A 16 12.95 -31.84 2.97
CA THR A 16 14.42 -31.92 2.95
C THR A 16 14.96 -32.45 1.63
N LEU A 17 14.26 -33.38 0.96
CA LEU A 17 14.63 -33.86 -0.38
C LEU A 17 14.45 -32.79 -1.46
N ILE A 18 13.40 -31.98 -1.38
CA ILE A 18 13.19 -30.84 -2.31
C ILE A 18 14.31 -29.80 -2.13
N PHE A 19 14.71 -29.51 -0.89
CA PHE A 19 15.79 -28.56 -0.61
C PHE A 19 17.17 -29.08 -1.07
N GLY A 20 17.46 -30.37 -0.86
CA GLY A 20 18.72 -30.99 -1.26
C GLY A 20 18.93 -31.07 -2.77
N VAL A 21 17.87 -31.39 -3.53
CA VAL A 21 17.93 -31.44 -5.01
C VAL A 21 18.07 -30.04 -5.61
N PHE A 22 17.50 -29.02 -4.97
CA PHE A 22 17.57 -27.62 -5.43
C PHE A 22 18.99 -27.04 -5.28
N VAL A 23 19.70 -27.35 -4.19
CA VAL A 23 21.08 -26.88 -3.97
C VAL A 23 22.08 -27.55 -4.93
N LEU A 24 21.89 -28.85 -5.25
CA LEU A 24 22.76 -29.57 -6.18
C LEU A 24 22.57 -29.15 -7.65
N LEU A 25 21.37 -28.75 -8.05
CA LEU A 25 21.11 -28.23 -9.40
C LEU A 25 21.65 -26.82 -9.63
N GLN A 26 21.79 -26.01 -8.58
CA GLN A 26 22.36 -24.65 -8.65
C GLN A 26 23.87 -24.64 -8.93
N ILE A 27 24.61 -25.66 -8.48
CA ILE A 27 26.08 -25.70 -8.61
C ILE A 27 26.53 -26.10 -10.03
N ASN A 28 25.74 -26.89 -10.76
CA ASN A 28 26.14 -27.44 -12.06
C ASN A 28 25.77 -26.59 -13.30
N ASN A 29 24.93 -25.54 -13.17
CA ASN A 29 24.39 -24.80 -14.33
C ASN A 29 24.84 -23.33 -14.41
N LEU A 30 26.10 -23.06 -14.08
CA LEU A 30 26.73 -21.76 -14.34
C LEU A 30 27.21 -21.66 -15.80
N ARG A 31 26.31 -21.36 -16.75
CA ARG A 31 26.57 -20.59 -17.99
C ARG A 31 25.31 -20.47 -18.88
N LYS A 32 24.67 -19.28 -18.82
CA LYS A 32 23.56 -18.68 -19.63
C LYS A 32 22.11 -18.81 -19.07
N PRO A 33 21.25 -17.83 -19.38
CA PRO A 33 21.16 -16.49 -18.81
C PRO A 33 20.27 -16.50 -17.54
N GLN A 34 20.77 -15.99 -16.44
CA GLN A 34 20.13 -16.04 -15.10
C GLN A 34 18.74 -15.34 -15.05
N VAL A 35 18.47 -14.39 -15.95
CA VAL A 35 17.24 -13.57 -15.94
C VAL A 35 15.99 -14.38 -16.27
N SER A 36 16.04 -15.28 -17.26
CA SER A 36 14.88 -16.12 -17.61
C SER A 36 14.53 -17.13 -16.53
N SER A 37 15.50 -17.52 -15.70
CA SER A 37 15.26 -18.41 -14.56
C SER A 37 14.63 -17.69 -13.37
N LEU A 38 14.95 -16.41 -13.15
CA LEU A 38 14.37 -15.60 -12.06
C LEU A 38 12.92 -15.22 -12.38
N GLU A 39 12.64 -14.80 -13.62
CA GLU A 39 11.27 -14.51 -14.07
C GLU A 39 10.38 -15.75 -14.01
N ALA A 40 10.90 -16.91 -14.43
CA ALA A 40 10.18 -18.17 -14.32
C ALA A 40 9.91 -18.57 -12.86
N GLN A 41 10.88 -18.36 -11.95
CA GLN A 41 10.70 -18.61 -10.52
C GLN A 41 9.69 -17.64 -9.89
N ALA A 42 9.76 -16.35 -10.22
CA ALA A 42 8.81 -15.35 -9.77
C ALA A 42 7.40 -15.71 -10.23
N LYS A 43 7.22 -16.01 -11.52
CA LYS A 43 5.94 -16.46 -12.06
C LYS A 43 5.42 -17.73 -11.39
N ALA A 44 6.30 -18.69 -11.07
CA ALA A 44 5.92 -19.89 -10.34
C ALA A 44 5.42 -19.59 -8.92
N ILE A 45 6.12 -18.72 -8.17
CA ILE A 45 5.69 -18.27 -6.84
C ILE A 45 4.35 -17.52 -6.94
N GLN A 46 4.18 -16.64 -7.91
CA GLN A 46 2.92 -15.92 -8.14
C GLN A 46 1.75 -16.87 -8.42
N ASN A 47 1.97 -17.88 -9.26
CA ASN A 47 0.96 -18.90 -9.54
C ASN A 47 0.62 -19.71 -8.26
N GLN A 48 1.60 -20.01 -7.41
CA GLN A 48 1.35 -20.67 -6.12
C GLN A 48 0.51 -19.80 -5.18
N ILE A 49 0.80 -18.50 -5.10
CA ILE A 49 -0.01 -17.54 -4.32
C ILE A 49 -1.46 -17.54 -4.84
N GLN A 50 -1.66 -17.41 -6.15
CA GLN A 50 -2.99 -17.43 -6.77
C GLN A 50 -3.74 -18.73 -6.52
N GLN A 51 -3.04 -19.87 -6.58
CA GLN A 51 -3.63 -21.18 -6.30
C GLN A 51 -4.09 -21.29 -4.84
N ILE A 52 -3.24 -20.88 -3.88
CA ILE A 52 -3.58 -20.86 -2.45
C ILE A 52 -4.77 -19.92 -2.23
N ASP A 53 -4.75 -18.73 -2.81
CA ASP A 53 -5.85 -17.78 -2.70
C ASP A 53 -7.18 -18.36 -3.19
N SER A 54 -7.19 -18.99 -4.37
CA SER A 54 -8.39 -19.63 -4.93
C SER A 54 -8.89 -20.76 -4.03
N GLU A 55 -7.99 -21.62 -3.54
CA GLU A 55 -8.33 -22.75 -2.69
C GLU A 55 -8.96 -22.30 -1.37
N TYR A 56 -8.35 -21.30 -0.71
CA TYR A 56 -8.85 -20.79 0.56
C TYR A 56 -10.14 -20.00 0.40
N ARG A 57 -10.28 -19.20 -0.66
CA ARG A 57 -11.56 -18.52 -0.98
C ARG A 57 -12.69 -19.53 -1.14
N GLN A 58 -12.45 -20.64 -1.85
CA GLN A 58 -13.45 -21.70 -1.99
C GLN A 58 -13.85 -22.29 -0.62
N LYS A 59 -12.88 -22.64 0.22
CA LYS A 59 -13.16 -23.18 1.57
C LYS A 59 -13.92 -22.20 2.46
N MET A 60 -13.56 -20.91 2.42
CA MET A 60 -14.27 -19.87 3.17
C MET A 60 -15.70 -19.69 2.65
N ASN A 61 -15.92 -19.72 1.33
CA ASN A 61 -17.27 -19.67 0.75
C ASN A 61 -18.15 -20.84 1.21
N GLU A 62 -17.59 -22.06 1.30
CA GLU A 62 -18.31 -23.22 1.84
C GLU A 62 -18.73 -23.02 3.31
N ILE A 63 -17.92 -22.33 4.12
CA ILE A 63 -18.28 -21.95 5.49
C ILE A 63 -19.36 -20.88 5.48
N THR A 64 -19.23 -19.86 4.64
CA THR A 64 -20.23 -18.81 4.48
C THR A 64 -21.59 -19.39 4.07
N ASP A 65 -21.63 -20.38 3.18
CA ASP A 65 -22.87 -21.04 2.81
C ASP A 65 -23.47 -21.85 3.97
N LYS A 66 -22.65 -22.48 4.82
CA LYS A 66 -23.13 -23.10 6.07
C LYS A 66 -23.64 -22.05 7.06
N GLN A 67 -23.02 -20.88 7.16
CA GLN A 67 -23.49 -19.78 7.99
C GLN A 67 -24.87 -19.31 7.53
N LYS A 68 -25.11 -19.20 6.22
CA LYS A 68 -26.45 -18.92 5.67
C LYS A 68 -27.46 -20.01 6.03
N GLN A 69 -27.10 -21.28 5.83
CA GLN A 69 -27.99 -22.43 6.12
C GLN A 69 -28.39 -22.52 7.60
N ASN A 70 -27.51 -22.10 8.51
CA ASN A 70 -27.76 -22.11 9.96
C ASN A 70 -28.29 -20.78 10.49
N ASN A 71 -28.69 -19.84 9.62
CA ASN A 71 -29.17 -18.49 9.98
C ASN A 71 -28.19 -17.72 10.89
N CYS A 72 -26.88 -17.98 10.73
CA CYS A 72 -25.84 -17.25 11.45
C CYS A 72 -25.59 -15.87 10.86
N ILE A 73 -25.86 -15.73 9.56
CA ILE A 73 -25.82 -14.47 8.82
C ILE A 73 -27.14 -14.29 8.07
N GLU A 74 -27.61 -13.05 7.95
CA GLU A 74 -28.82 -12.71 7.20
C GLU A 74 -28.54 -11.57 6.22
N SER A 75 -29.26 -11.57 5.10
CA SER A 75 -29.17 -10.48 4.14
C SER A 75 -29.98 -9.29 4.66
N LYS A 76 -29.32 -8.18 4.98
CA LYS A 76 -29.95 -6.91 5.30
C LYS A 76 -29.85 -5.95 4.12
N ASP A 77 -30.92 -5.19 3.93
CA ASP A 77 -30.91 -4.03 3.04
C ASP A 77 -30.13 -2.92 3.75
N VAL A 78 -28.95 -2.61 3.22
CA VAL A 78 -28.10 -1.54 3.73
C VAL A 78 -28.28 -0.34 2.81
N GLU A 79 -28.76 0.75 3.38
CA GLU A 79 -28.85 2.03 2.67
C GLU A 79 -27.42 2.59 2.52
N MET A 80 -26.94 2.59 1.28
CA MET A 80 -25.65 3.16 0.94
C MET A 80 -25.83 4.52 0.29
N ILE A 81 -24.99 5.47 0.65
CA ILE A 81 -24.88 6.73 -0.09
C ILE A 81 -23.71 6.56 -1.06
N LYS A 82 -23.98 6.61 -2.36
CA LYS A 82 -22.92 6.68 -3.37
C LYS A 82 -22.11 7.95 -3.12
N THR A 83 -20.89 7.78 -2.63
CA THR A 83 -20.00 8.87 -2.20
C THR A 83 -19.76 9.90 -3.32
N LEU A 84 -19.85 9.49 -4.58
CA LEU A 84 -19.66 10.34 -5.76
C LEU A 84 -20.89 11.17 -6.15
N THR A 85 -22.11 10.70 -5.87
CA THR A 85 -23.35 11.33 -6.36
C THR A 85 -24.29 11.79 -5.25
N GLY A 86 -24.05 11.38 -4.00
CA GLY A 86 -24.98 11.57 -2.88
C GLY A 86 -26.26 10.74 -3.00
N GLU A 87 -26.34 9.88 -4.02
CA GLU A 87 -27.53 9.08 -4.31
C GLU A 87 -27.64 7.93 -3.31
N LYS A 88 -28.83 7.78 -2.72
CA LYS A 88 -29.16 6.65 -1.85
C LYS A 88 -29.43 5.43 -2.71
N GLN A 89 -28.64 4.39 -2.51
CA GLN A 89 -28.81 3.09 -3.13
C GLN A 89 -28.92 2.03 -2.03
N THR A 90 -29.95 1.21 -2.10
CA THR A 90 -30.09 0.05 -1.20
C THR A 90 -29.36 -1.14 -1.82
N GLU A 91 -28.42 -1.73 -1.08
CA GLU A 91 -27.76 -2.98 -1.45
C GLU A 91 -27.95 -4.04 -0.38
N LYS A 92 -28.02 -5.31 -0.80
CA LYS A 92 -28.14 -6.44 0.12
C LYS A 92 -26.76 -6.87 0.60
N GLN A 93 -26.55 -6.84 1.91
CA GLN A 93 -25.31 -7.27 2.56
C GLN A 93 -25.59 -8.32 3.62
N TRP A 94 -24.68 -9.28 3.77
CA TRP A 94 -24.80 -10.32 4.78
C TRP A 94 -24.28 -9.79 6.12
N SER A 95 -25.15 -9.70 7.12
CA SER A 95 -24.80 -9.28 8.48
C SER A 95 -24.83 -10.47 9.44
N ILE A 96 -23.93 -10.48 10.41
CA ILE A 96 -23.91 -11.49 11.48
C ILE A 96 -25.12 -11.30 12.38
N VAL A 97 -25.86 -12.38 12.61
CA VAL A 97 -27.08 -12.39 13.45
C VAL A 97 -26.83 -13.10 14.77
N SER A 98 -25.92 -14.07 14.80
CA SER A 98 -25.55 -14.81 16.01
C SER A 98 -24.09 -15.22 15.97
N MET A 99 -23.46 -15.18 17.15
CA MET A 99 -22.11 -15.68 17.41
C MET A 99 -22.12 -16.86 18.40
N GLU A 100 -23.31 -17.36 18.75
CA GLU A 100 -23.45 -18.45 19.74
C GLU A 100 -23.51 -19.81 19.06
N GLY A 101 -23.07 -20.85 19.80
CA GLY A 101 -23.12 -22.25 19.36
C GLY A 101 -22.48 -22.47 18.00
N ILE A 102 -23.22 -23.13 17.10
CA ILE A 102 -22.74 -23.47 15.75
C ILE A 102 -22.31 -22.24 14.93
N CYS A 103 -22.90 -21.07 15.19
CA CYS A 103 -22.55 -19.84 14.48
C CYS A 103 -21.19 -19.30 14.90
N GLY A 104 -20.89 -19.32 16.19
CA GLY A 104 -19.55 -19.00 16.71
C GLY A 104 -18.49 -19.94 16.17
N ASP A 105 -18.79 -21.25 16.13
CA ASP A 105 -17.87 -22.26 15.60
C ASP A 105 -17.57 -22.05 14.11
N LEU A 106 -18.59 -21.74 13.30
CA LEU A 106 -18.42 -21.44 11.88
C LEU A 106 -17.63 -20.15 11.66
N PHE A 107 -17.88 -19.11 12.45
CA PHE A 107 -17.13 -17.86 12.38
C PHE A 107 -15.64 -18.08 12.71
N ASN A 108 -15.34 -18.78 13.81
CA ASN A 108 -13.98 -19.11 14.22
C ASN A 108 -13.23 -19.96 13.17
N GLN A 109 -13.92 -20.90 12.52
CA GLN A 109 -13.34 -21.68 11.42
C GLN A 109 -13.01 -20.78 10.22
N ASN A 110 -13.88 -19.82 9.89
CA ASN A 110 -13.62 -18.89 8.80
C ASN A 110 -12.41 -18.00 9.09
N GLU A 111 -12.32 -17.47 10.32
CA GLU A 111 -11.18 -16.66 10.75
C GLU A 111 -9.87 -17.47 10.76
N ALA A 112 -9.91 -18.73 11.19
CA ALA A 112 -8.76 -19.63 11.15
C ALA A 112 -8.27 -19.89 9.73
N LEU A 113 -9.19 -20.11 8.77
CA LEU A 113 -8.84 -20.24 7.35
C LEU A 113 -8.23 -18.94 6.79
N ALA A 114 -8.79 -17.77 7.13
CA ALA A 114 -8.24 -16.49 6.71
C ALA A 114 -6.82 -16.27 7.24
N LYS A 115 -6.57 -16.61 8.51
CA LYS A 115 -5.23 -16.55 9.13
C LYS A 115 -4.25 -17.50 8.45
N GLU A 116 -4.65 -18.75 8.20
CA GLU A 116 -3.78 -19.73 7.55
C GLU A 116 -3.46 -19.34 6.10
N ARG A 117 -4.46 -18.83 5.35
CA ARG A 117 -4.27 -18.25 4.02
C ARG A 117 -3.21 -17.16 4.08
N SER A 118 -3.42 -16.15 4.94
CA SER A 118 -2.51 -15.01 5.11
C SER A 118 -1.09 -15.45 5.45
N TYR A 119 -0.93 -16.41 6.35
CA TYR A 119 0.38 -16.95 6.70
C TYR A 119 1.09 -17.58 5.49
N LYS A 120 0.40 -18.45 4.73
CA LYS A 120 0.99 -19.14 3.57
C LYS A 120 1.33 -18.18 2.44
N THR A 121 0.44 -17.25 2.12
CA THR A 121 0.71 -16.25 1.08
C THR A 121 1.84 -15.31 1.47
N SER A 122 1.92 -14.90 2.74
CA SER A 122 3.01 -14.05 3.25
C SER A 122 4.39 -14.71 3.15
N GLN A 123 4.48 -16.03 3.38
CA GLN A 123 5.74 -16.75 3.20
C GLN A 123 6.21 -16.76 1.74
N LEU A 124 5.29 -17.01 0.80
CA LEU A 124 5.59 -16.97 -0.62
C LEU A 124 5.91 -15.54 -1.09
N GLN A 125 5.21 -14.55 -0.56
CA GLN A 125 5.48 -13.14 -0.84
C GLN A 125 6.89 -12.76 -0.37
N THR A 126 7.32 -13.21 0.81
CA THR A 126 8.69 -12.98 1.29
C THR A 126 9.73 -13.57 0.33
N GLN A 127 9.48 -14.78 -0.20
CA GLN A 127 10.38 -15.39 -1.20
C GLN A 127 10.39 -14.61 -2.50
N MET A 128 9.22 -14.15 -2.97
CA MET A 128 9.09 -13.27 -4.12
C MET A 128 9.89 -11.98 -3.91
N ASP A 129 9.79 -11.36 -2.74
CA ASP A 129 10.46 -10.11 -2.41
C ASP A 129 11.98 -10.26 -2.44
N LEU A 130 12.51 -11.37 -1.92
CA LEU A 130 13.93 -11.70 -2.00
C LEU A 130 14.37 -11.95 -3.46
N LEU A 131 13.57 -12.69 -4.22
CA LEU A 131 13.86 -13.05 -5.60
C LEU A 131 13.85 -11.85 -6.55
N THR A 132 12.93 -10.92 -6.31
CA THR A 132 12.68 -9.72 -7.11
C THR A 132 13.27 -8.46 -6.48
N ALA A 133 14.12 -8.63 -5.47
CA ALA A 133 14.83 -7.53 -4.83
C ALA A 133 15.63 -6.77 -5.89
N ARG A 134 15.43 -5.45 -5.94
CA ARG A 134 16.09 -4.60 -6.91
C ARG A 134 17.60 -4.62 -6.71
N THR A 135 18.34 -4.44 -7.80
CA THR A 135 19.79 -4.29 -7.73
C THR A 135 20.16 -2.98 -7.04
N ALA A 136 21.41 -2.86 -6.55
CA ALA A 136 21.91 -1.58 -6.03
C ALA A 136 21.80 -0.45 -7.08
N SER A 137 22.03 -0.77 -8.35
CA SER A 137 21.90 0.21 -9.44
C SER A 137 20.47 0.67 -9.66
N ASP A 138 19.47 -0.20 -9.48
CA ASP A 138 18.07 0.18 -9.62
C ASP A 138 17.59 1.00 -8.42
N ARG A 139 18.06 0.68 -7.20
CA ARG A 139 17.84 1.53 -6.03
C ARG A 139 18.45 2.92 -6.18
N GLU A 140 19.63 3.02 -6.82
CA GLU A 140 20.24 4.31 -7.13
C GLU A 140 19.38 5.16 -8.07
N LYS A 141 18.65 4.55 -9.02
CA LYS A 141 17.68 5.29 -9.85
C LYS A 141 16.54 5.87 -9.02
N ALA A 142 16.00 5.09 -8.07
CA ALA A 142 14.98 5.58 -7.14
C ALA A 142 15.50 6.73 -6.28
N MET A 143 16.69 6.59 -5.70
CA MET A 143 17.33 7.67 -4.93
C MET A 143 17.62 8.92 -5.78
N THR A 144 18.02 8.74 -7.04
CA THR A 144 18.20 9.84 -7.99
C THR A 144 16.88 10.55 -8.28
N ALA A 145 15.77 9.81 -8.46
CA ALA A 145 14.44 10.40 -8.64
C ALA A 145 14.05 11.26 -7.42
N ILE A 146 14.29 10.76 -6.20
CA ILE A 146 14.07 11.52 -4.96
C ILE A 146 14.92 12.80 -4.92
N ARG A 147 16.23 12.70 -5.18
CA ARG A 147 17.14 13.86 -5.19
C ARG A 147 16.73 14.93 -6.20
N THR A 148 16.31 14.50 -7.40
CA THR A 148 15.80 15.39 -8.44
C THR A 148 14.51 16.07 -7.99
N PHE A 149 13.55 15.32 -7.45
CA PHE A 149 12.28 15.85 -6.98
C PHE A 149 12.46 16.86 -5.83
N MET A 150 13.37 16.56 -4.90
CA MET A 150 13.70 17.46 -3.78
C MET A 150 14.60 18.63 -4.18
N VAL A 151 15.20 18.62 -5.39
CA VAL A 151 16.23 19.56 -5.86
C VAL A 151 17.40 19.61 -4.87
N LYS A 152 17.84 18.42 -4.46
CA LYS A 152 18.93 18.26 -3.50
C LYS A 152 19.81 17.07 -3.90
N PRO A 153 20.83 17.30 -4.75
CA PRO A 153 21.64 16.23 -5.35
C PRO A 153 22.52 15.49 -4.33
N ASP A 154 22.81 16.10 -3.20
CA ASP A 154 23.61 15.58 -2.09
C ASP A 154 22.74 14.97 -0.97
N LEU A 155 21.41 14.88 -1.16
CA LEU A 155 20.52 14.30 -0.15
C LEU A 155 20.91 12.85 0.14
N GLU A 156 21.29 12.61 1.39
CA GLU A 156 21.58 11.30 1.93
C GLU A 156 20.28 10.54 2.23
N LEU A 157 20.18 9.33 1.69
CA LEU A 157 18.99 8.47 1.76
C LEU A 157 19.40 7.08 2.23
N VAL A 158 18.57 6.52 3.11
CA VAL A 158 18.70 5.15 3.61
C VAL A 158 17.49 4.36 3.16
N TYR A 159 17.73 3.24 2.48
CA TYR A 159 16.68 2.27 2.18
C TYR A 159 16.23 1.57 3.47
N THR A 160 14.95 1.60 3.77
CA THR A 160 14.38 1.05 5.01
C THR A 160 13.58 -0.23 4.78
N GLY A 161 13.12 -0.50 3.55
CA GLY A 161 12.44 -1.75 3.22
C GLY A 161 11.56 -1.65 1.98
N THR A 162 10.86 -2.75 1.69
CA THR A 162 9.84 -2.83 0.64
C THR A 162 8.51 -3.17 1.31
N ARG A 163 7.43 -2.51 0.89
CA ARG A 163 6.08 -2.77 1.41
C ARG A 163 5.01 -2.46 0.36
N HIS A 164 3.75 -2.73 0.68
CA HIS A 164 2.61 -2.17 -0.06
C HIS A 164 2.54 -0.65 0.18
N PRO A 165 2.14 0.15 -0.83
CA PRO A 165 2.00 1.59 -0.66
C PRO A 165 1.00 1.94 0.46
N SER A 166 1.35 2.92 1.29
CA SER A 166 0.59 3.20 2.53
C SER A 166 -0.82 3.71 2.27
N ASN A 167 -1.00 4.49 1.20
CA ASN A 167 -2.27 5.15 0.86
C ASN A 167 -2.85 4.66 -0.47
N PHE A 168 -2.74 3.35 -0.72
CA PHE A 168 -3.31 2.71 -1.91
C PHE A 168 -3.58 1.22 -1.70
N ASN A 169 -4.81 0.79 -1.96
CA ASN A 169 -5.18 -0.61 -2.04
C ASN A 169 -6.32 -0.80 -3.06
N VAL A 170 -6.27 -1.87 -3.85
CA VAL A 170 -7.35 -2.27 -4.76
C VAL A 170 -7.78 -3.69 -4.43
N GLY A 171 -9.07 -3.88 -4.22
CA GLY A 171 -9.60 -5.18 -3.83
C GLY A 171 -11.09 -5.33 -4.05
N VAL A 172 -11.60 -6.47 -3.61
CA VAL A 172 -13.02 -6.80 -3.61
C VAL A 172 -13.55 -6.54 -2.21
N VAL A 173 -14.64 -5.79 -2.10
CA VAL A 173 -15.35 -5.61 -0.82
C VAL A 173 -16.05 -6.92 -0.48
N VAL A 174 -15.62 -7.56 0.60
CA VAL A 174 -16.17 -8.87 1.03
C VAL A 174 -17.16 -8.77 2.18
N ASN A 175 -17.08 -7.68 2.94
CA ASN A 175 -18.04 -7.36 4.00
C ASN A 175 -18.14 -5.84 4.12
N ARG A 176 -19.34 -5.33 4.39
CA ARG A 176 -19.58 -3.92 4.72
C ARG A 176 -20.70 -3.90 5.77
N ASP A 177 -20.47 -3.13 6.83
CA ASP A 177 -21.39 -2.95 7.94
C ASP A 177 -21.42 -1.47 8.35
N GLU A 178 -22.21 -1.14 9.37
CA GLU A 178 -22.33 0.24 9.87
C GLU A 178 -20.99 0.80 10.44
N GLY A 179 -20.00 -0.06 10.69
CA GLY A 179 -18.68 0.31 11.23
C GLY A 179 -17.57 0.42 10.17
N GLY A 180 -17.80 -0.03 8.94
CA GLY A 180 -16.81 0.05 7.87
C GLY A 180 -16.98 -1.03 6.80
N TYR A 181 -15.91 -1.33 6.07
CA TYR A 181 -15.89 -2.44 5.13
C TYR A 181 -14.56 -3.18 5.18
N THR A 182 -14.62 -4.49 4.95
CA THR A 182 -13.44 -5.34 4.77
C THR A 182 -13.20 -5.52 3.28
N MET A 183 -11.99 -5.20 2.85
CA MET A 183 -11.55 -5.38 1.47
C MET A 183 -10.50 -6.48 1.40
N GLU A 184 -10.74 -7.47 0.54
CA GLU A 184 -9.73 -8.46 0.20
C GLU A 184 -8.94 -7.99 -1.01
N GLY A 185 -7.61 -7.95 -0.91
CA GLY A 185 -6.74 -7.60 -2.02
C GLY A 185 -7.00 -8.47 -3.26
N PHE A 186 -6.94 -7.84 -4.43
CA PHE A 186 -7.04 -8.51 -5.71
C PHE A 186 -5.63 -8.80 -6.24
N SER A 187 -5.28 -10.07 -6.44
CA SER A 187 -3.90 -10.49 -6.79
C SER A 187 -3.39 -9.93 -8.12
N GLY A 188 -4.29 -9.49 -9.01
CA GLY A 188 -3.91 -8.78 -10.24
C GLY A 188 -3.48 -7.33 -10.03
N TRP A 189 -3.67 -6.77 -8.83
CA TRP A 189 -3.41 -5.38 -8.50
C TRP A 189 -2.36 -5.20 -7.39
N GLU A 190 -1.46 -6.17 -7.26
CA GLU A 190 -0.37 -6.10 -6.32
C GLU A 190 0.59 -4.94 -6.68
N ARG A 191 0.86 -4.04 -5.73
CA ARG A 191 1.73 -2.88 -5.89
C ARG A 191 2.72 -2.86 -4.76
N ARG A 192 4.00 -2.65 -5.09
CA ARG A 192 5.08 -2.57 -4.12
C ARG A 192 5.83 -1.26 -4.29
N VAL A 193 6.22 -0.70 -3.15
CA VAL A 193 7.07 0.47 -3.07
C VAL A 193 8.32 0.13 -2.27
N GLU A 194 9.44 0.70 -2.69
CA GLU A 194 10.62 0.79 -1.84
C GLU A 194 10.53 2.05 -0.99
N VAL A 195 10.91 1.92 0.28
CA VAL A 195 10.85 2.99 1.26
C VAL A 195 12.26 3.50 1.51
N TYR A 196 12.41 4.81 1.44
CA TYR A 196 13.66 5.52 1.71
C TYR A 196 13.41 6.59 2.76
N GLN A 197 14.35 6.80 3.66
CA GLN A 197 14.31 7.89 4.63
C GLN A 197 15.53 8.77 4.45
N GLN A 198 15.36 10.09 4.48
CA GLN A 198 16.51 10.98 4.55
C GLN A 198 17.17 10.92 5.95
N THR A 199 18.49 11.10 5.99
CA THR A 199 19.25 11.17 7.25
C THR A 199 19.16 12.56 7.87
N GLU A 200 19.03 13.59 7.04
CA GLU A 200 19.02 14.98 7.45
C GLU A 200 17.65 15.42 7.98
N TYR A 201 17.68 16.20 9.05
CA TYR A 201 16.49 16.81 9.64
C TYR A 201 15.84 17.87 8.73
N ILE A 202 14.52 17.99 8.79
CA ILE A 202 13.77 19.02 8.07
C ILE A 202 14.00 20.37 8.75
N ASN A 203 14.98 21.12 8.23
CA ASN A 203 15.53 22.31 8.89
C ASN A 203 16.00 21.93 10.31
N ASP A 204 15.63 22.71 11.31
CA ASP A 204 15.99 22.43 12.68
C ASP A 204 15.12 21.32 13.32
N ARG A 205 14.10 20.74 12.67
CA ARG A 205 13.15 19.83 13.34
C ARG A 205 13.68 18.39 13.49
N CYS A 206 13.33 17.69 14.56
CA CYS A 206 13.60 16.25 14.72
C CYS A 206 12.68 15.35 13.86
N GLU A 207 12.36 15.81 12.66
CA GLU A 207 11.52 15.14 11.69
C GLU A 207 12.30 15.00 10.39
N VAL A 208 12.00 13.96 9.65
CA VAL A 208 12.63 13.63 8.37
C VAL A 208 11.55 13.31 7.35
N TYR A 209 11.89 13.43 6.07
CA TYR A 209 11.05 12.90 5.00
C TYR A 209 11.28 11.40 4.83
N GLU A 210 10.17 10.67 4.71
CA GLU A 210 10.13 9.32 4.16
C GLU A 210 9.50 9.36 2.77
N TYR A 211 10.03 8.53 1.89
CA TYR A 211 9.68 8.45 0.49
C TYR A 211 9.24 7.02 0.17
N GLU A 212 8.10 6.88 -0.48
CA GLU A 212 7.67 5.64 -1.13
C GLU A 212 7.89 5.77 -2.63
N VAL A 213 8.63 4.83 -3.23
CA VAL A 213 8.96 4.84 -4.66
C VAL A 213 8.48 3.55 -5.32
N ASP A 214 7.66 3.65 -6.36
CA ASP A 214 7.18 2.50 -7.11
C ASP A 214 8.35 1.80 -7.82
N VAL A 215 8.48 0.50 -7.55
CA VAL A 215 9.57 -0.34 -8.07
C VAL A 215 9.55 -0.51 -9.58
N ARG A 216 8.40 -0.28 -10.23
CA ARG A 216 8.18 -0.53 -11.66
C ARG A 216 8.74 0.60 -12.53
N ASN A 217 8.64 1.84 -12.06
CA ASN A 217 8.93 3.03 -12.87
C ASN A 217 9.77 4.10 -12.14
N ASN A 218 10.05 3.95 -10.84
CA ASN A 218 10.70 4.95 -9.98
C ASN A 218 9.87 6.22 -9.75
N GLN A 219 8.56 6.17 -9.96
CA GLN A 219 7.66 7.24 -9.54
C GLN A 219 7.71 7.37 -8.02
N ILE A 220 7.86 8.60 -7.52
CA ILE A 220 7.64 8.89 -6.11
C ILE A 220 6.13 8.82 -5.88
N VAL A 221 5.69 7.80 -5.16
CA VAL A 221 4.28 7.56 -4.83
C VAL A 221 3.88 8.44 -3.67
N GLU A 222 4.69 8.50 -2.62
CA GLU A 222 4.36 9.23 -1.41
C GLU A 222 5.60 9.89 -0.81
N ILE A 223 5.41 11.09 -0.25
CA ILE A 223 6.36 11.72 0.65
C ILE A 223 5.59 12.17 1.87
N HIS A 224 6.03 11.80 3.06
CA HIS A 224 5.45 12.31 4.29
C HIS A 224 6.51 12.61 5.33
N VAL A 225 6.13 13.46 6.29
CA VAL A 225 6.97 13.79 7.44
C VAL A 225 6.80 12.71 8.50
N ARG A 226 7.92 12.18 9.02
CA ARG A 226 7.92 11.25 10.15
C ARG A 226 8.99 11.63 11.18
N TYR A 227 8.80 11.14 12.40
CA TYR A 227 9.90 11.08 13.36
C TYR A 227 10.83 9.92 12.98
N PRO A 228 12.16 10.10 13.01
CA PRO A 228 13.09 9.00 12.78
C PRO A 228 12.89 7.87 13.80
N ASP A 229 13.16 6.65 13.36
CA ASP A 229 13.15 5.47 14.24
C ASP A 229 14.08 5.65 15.45
N GLY A 230 13.60 5.25 16.63
CA GLY A 230 14.34 5.35 17.90
C GLY A 230 14.17 6.67 18.66
N LEU A 231 13.44 7.65 18.13
CA LEU A 231 13.12 8.91 18.84
C LEU A 231 11.69 8.97 19.40
N ALA A 232 10.86 7.95 19.13
CA ALA A 232 9.54 7.80 19.74
C ALA A 232 9.68 7.66 21.27
N GLY A 233 9.53 8.78 21.99
CA GLY A 233 9.61 8.84 23.45
C GLY A 233 10.82 9.59 24.04
N MET A 234 11.73 10.12 23.23
CA MET A 234 12.83 10.94 23.75
C MET A 234 12.50 12.44 23.72
N SER A 235 12.13 12.98 24.88
CA SER A 235 12.31 14.39 25.24
C SER A 235 13.81 14.76 25.34
N SER A 236 14.61 14.35 24.36
CA SER A 236 16.03 14.71 24.32
C SER A 236 16.14 16.18 23.91
N GLY A 237 16.73 16.99 24.78
CA GLY A 237 16.72 18.46 24.77
C GLY A 237 17.28 19.17 23.54
N LYS A 238 17.59 18.46 22.45
CA LYS A 238 17.77 19.07 21.12
C LYS A 238 16.41 19.41 20.50
N CYS A 239 15.45 18.50 20.56
CA CYS A 239 14.15 18.61 19.87
C CYS A 239 13.21 19.69 20.41
N THR A 240 13.47 20.22 21.61
CA THR A 240 12.61 21.19 22.32
C THR A 240 12.85 22.65 21.92
N SER A 241 13.88 22.92 21.12
CA SER A 241 14.29 24.29 20.73
C SER A 241 13.96 24.67 19.29
N TYR A 242 13.31 23.78 18.55
CA TYR A 242 13.33 23.84 17.09
C TYR A 242 12.12 24.51 16.44
N GLY A 243 12.38 25.13 15.29
CA GLY A 243 11.42 25.95 14.53
C GLY A 243 10.17 25.19 14.09
N SER A 244 9.13 25.93 13.72
CA SER A 244 7.88 25.36 13.19
C SER A 244 7.93 25.26 11.66
N MET A 245 7.32 24.22 11.09
CA MET A 245 7.04 24.17 9.64
C MET A 245 6.17 25.34 9.17
N GLU A 246 5.45 25.99 10.09
CA GLU A 246 4.51 27.06 9.81
C GLU A 246 5.15 28.45 9.81
N VAL A 247 6.42 28.58 10.20
CA VAL A 247 7.10 29.89 10.33
C VAL A 247 8.45 29.92 9.61
N PRO A 248 8.85 31.08 9.03
CA PRO A 248 8.06 32.31 8.89
C PRO A 248 6.88 32.11 7.93
N LEU A 249 5.75 32.77 8.22
CA LEU A 249 4.53 32.67 7.41
C LEU A 249 4.78 33.21 6.01
N LYS A 250 4.30 32.45 5.01
CA LYS A 250 4.26 32.85 3.60
C LYS A 250 2.84 33.21 3.20
N THR A 251 2.72 34.00 2.14
CA THR A 251 1.44 34.25 1.48
C THR A 251 0.95 33.00 0.74
N LYS A 252 -0.37 32.89 0.50
CA LYS A 252 -0.94 31.79 -0.27
C LYS A 252 -0.26 31.62 -1.63
N ASP A 253 0.00 32.71 -2.35
CA ASP A 253 0.61 32.68 -3.68
C ASP A 253 2.05 32.13 -3.65
N GLU A 254 2.81 32.45 -2.60
CA GLU A 254 4.15 31.87 -2.39
C GLU A 254 4.07 30.38 -2.08
N ILE A 255 3.11 29.97 -1.26
CA ILE A 255 2.89 28.55 -0.91
C ILE A 255 2.46 27.77 -2.15
N GLU A 256 1.56 28.32 -2.97
CA GLU A 256 1.12 27.72 -4.23
C GLU A 256 2.27 27.54 -5.22
N LYS A 257 3.12 28.57 -5.37
CA LYS A 257 4.33 28.48 -6.20
C LYS A 257 5.25 27.37 -5.73
N VAL A 258 5.41 27.19 -4.41
CA VAL A 258 6.19 26.06 -3.87
C VAL A 258 5.55 24.72 -4.21
N ALA A 259 4.23 24.59 -4.01
CA ALA A 259 3.50 23.36 -4.35
C ALA A 259 3.70 22.99 -5.82
N PHE A 260 3.48 23.94 -6.73
CA PHE A 260 3.53 23.68 -8.17
C PHE A 260 4.96 23.50 -8.67
N ALA A 261 5.95 24.08 -7.99
CA ALA A 261 7.35 23.81 -8.25
C ALA A 261 7.74 22.37 -7.95
N TYR A 262 7.13 21.68 -6.97
CA TYR A 262 7.36 20.25 -6.79
C TYR A 262 6.78 19.43 -7.95
N LEU A 263 5.55 19.75 -8.34
CA LEU A 263 4.84 19.04 -9.41
C LEU A 263 5.52 19.15 -10.78
N SER A 264 6.22 20.25 -11.04
CA SER A 264 6.97 20.45 -12.28
C SER A 264 8.30 19.70 -12.35
N ARG A 265 8.76 19.07 -11.26
CA ARG A 265 10.03 18.34 -11.20
C ARG A 265 9.94 16.90 -11.64
N ASP A 266 8.72 16.36 -11.74
CA ASP A 266 8.46 14.98 -12.17
C ASP A 266 7.48 14.96 -13.36
N LEU A 267 7.84 15.66 -14.44
CA LEU A 267 6.96 15.81 -15.60
C LEU A 267 6.54 14.48 -16.25
N GLU A 268 7.33 13.43 -16.07
CA GLU A 268 7.00 12.11 -16.61
C GLU A 268 5.75 11.53 -15.94
N HIS A 269 5.69 11.62 -14.60
CA HIS A 269 4.60 11.07 -13.79
C HIS A 269 3.57 12.12 -13.35
N THR A 270 3.73 13.38 -13.75
CA THR A 270 2.74 14.45 -13.56
C THR A 270 2.07 14.89 -14.86
N LYS A 271 2.22 14.13 -15.97
CA LYS A 271 1.45 14.33 -17.22
C LYS A 271 -0.06 14.42 -16.95
N PHE A 272 -0.52 13.73 -15.92
CA PHE A 272 -1.85 13.85 -15.35
C PHE A 272 -2.37 15.28 -15.20
N LEU A 273 -1.50 16.23 -14.82
CA LEU A 273 -1.84 17.62 -14.53
C LEU A 273 -2.10 18.47 -15.79
N ILE A 274 -1.71 18.01 -16.98
CA ILE A 274 -1.92 18.78 -18.24
C ILE A 274 -3.33 18.57 -18.81
N ARG A 275 -4.09 17.64 -18.25
CA ARG A 275 -5.46 17.34 -18.67
C ARG A 275 -6.39 18.50 -18.34
N SER A 276 -7.09 19.02 -19.34
CA SER A 276 -7.95 20.19 -19.17
C SER A 276 -9.22 19.92 -18.35
N ASP A 277 -9.67 18.66 -18.34
CA ASP A 277 -10.85 18.18 -17.62
C ASP A 277 -10.60 17.96 -16.12
N ILE A 278 -9.33 17.93 -15.69
CA ILE A 278 -8.95 17.78 -14.29
C ILE A 278 -8.47 19.13 -13.77
N LYS A 279 -9.13 19.65 -12.74
CA LYS A 279 -8.77 20.93 -12.10
C LYS A 279 -8.32 20.68 -10.66
N PRO A 280 -7.33 21.46 -10.17
CA PRO A 280 -6.98 21.42 -8.76
C PRO A 280 -8.15 21.88 -7.90
N GLU A 281 -8.41 21.14 -6.84
CA GLU A 281 -9.18 21.60 -5.68
C GLU A 281 -8.20 22.13 -4.62
N TYR A 282 -8.48 23.31 -4.06
CA TYR A 282 -7.70 23.89 -2.97
C TYR A 282 -8.41 23.66 -1.63
N LEU A 283 -7.73 23.00 -0.69
CA LEU A 283 -8.27 22.52 0.58
C LEU A 283 -7.40 22.99 1.76
N PRO A 284 -7.63 24.19 2.33
CA PRO A 284 -6.90 24.65 3.50
C PRO A 284 -7.36 23.91 4.77
N SER A 285 -6.46 23.71 5.74
CA SER A 285 -6.82 23.09 7.03
C SER A 285 -7.89 23.86 7.82
N LYS A 286 -7.99 25.17 7.59
CA LYS A 286 -9.06 26.01 8.13
C LYS A 286 -9.43 27.08 7.09
N THR A 287 -10.60 26.93 6.48
CA THR A 287 -11.08 27.77 5.35
C THR A 287 -11.15 29.27 5.65
N ILE A 288 -11.44 29.65 6.88
CA ILE A 288 -11.52 31.05 7.31
C ILE A 288 -10.21 31.64 7.83
N ALA A 289 -9.14 30.84 7.95
CA ALA A 289 -7.87 31.33 8.45
C ALA A 289 -7.13 32.11 7.36
N LYS A 290 -6.59 33.29 7.72
CA LYS A 290 -5.75 34.09 6.81
C LYS A 290 -4.49 33.33 6.37
N ASN A 291 -3.90 32.56 7.29
CA ASN A 291 -2.76 31.67 7.04
C ASN A 291 -3.09 30.29 7.62
N PRO A 292 -3.77 29.42 6.87
CA PRO A 292 -4.04 28.06 7.34
C PRO A 292 -2.73 27.30 7.48
N ALA A 293 -2.60 26.53 8.56
CA ALA A 293 -1.38 25.78 8.86
C ALA A 293 -0.96 24.83 7.73
N MET A 294 -1.94 24.22 7.05
CA MET A 294 -1.74 23.31 5.93
C MET A 294 -2.56 23.78 4.73
N ASN A 295 -1.94 23.74 3.55
CA ASN A 295 -2.49 24.20 2.30
C ASN A 295 -2.39 23.04 1.31
N GLU A 296 -3.52 22.44 0.97
CA GLU A 296 -3.57 21.29 0.08
C GLU A 296 -4.06 21.69 -1.32
N TRP A 297 -3.41 21.13 -2.34
CA TRP A 297 -3.93 21.07 -3.70
C TRP A 297 -4.10 19.61 -4.10
N ARG A 298 -5.26 19.29 -4.67
CA ARG A 298 -5.64 17.92 -5.04
C ARG A 298 -6.19 17.87 -6.46
N TRP A 299 -5.73 16.91 -7.26
CA TRP A 299 -6.19 16.62 -8.62
C TRP A 299 -6.69 15.18 -8.67
N GLU A 300 -7.86 14.96 -9.25
CA GLU A 300 -8.59 13.69 -9.17
C GLU A 300 -9.15 13.27 -10.53
N ASP A 301 -8.91 12.04 -10.96
CA ASP A 301 -9.47 11.50 -12.20
C ASP A 301 -10.81 10.83 -11.99
N LYS A 302 -11.85 11.64 -11.81
CA LYS A 302 -13.21 11.11 -11.61
C LYS A 302 -13.77 10.40 -12.84
N SER A 303 -13.08 10.46 -13.99
CA SER A 303 -13.47 9.74 -15.20
C SER A 303 -12.96 8.30 -15.22
N TYR A 304 -11.91 7.98 -14.45
CA TYR A 304 -11.36 6.64 -14.36
C TYR A 304 -12.36 5.68 -13.71
N LYS A 305 -12.45 4.47 -14.25
CA LYS A 305 -13.28 3.40 -13.71
C LYS A 305 -12.44 2.15 -13.52
N LEU A 306 -12.43 1.64 -12.29
CA LEU A 306 -11.90 0.32 -12.01
C LEU A 306 -12.72 -0.75 -12.76
N PRO A 307 -12.12 -1.92 -13.04
CA PRO A 307 -12.87 -3.08 -13.48
C PRO A 307 -14.05 -3.40 -12.56
N GLU A 308 -15.09 -3.99 -13.12
CA GLU A 308 -16.30 -4.37 -12.38
C GLU A 308 -15.96 -5.27 -11.18
N GLY A 309 -16.55 -4.96 -10.02
CA GLY A 309 -16.34 -5.68 -8.78
C GLY A 309 -15.10 -5.27 -7.97
N LEU A 310 -14.27 -4.35 -8.49
CA LEU A 310 -13.11 -3.81 -7.76
C LEU A 310 -13.42 -2.45 -7.12
N THR A 311 -12.81 -2.22 -5.96
CA THR A 311 -12.85 -0.96 -5.21
C THR A 311 -11.42 -0.55 -4.85
N SER A 312 -11.17 0.75 -4.78
CA SER A 312 -9.89 1.32 -4.32
C SER A 312 -10.09 2.12 -3.04
N ASP A 313 -9.13 2.02 -2.12
CA ASP A 313 -9.11 2.68 -0.81
C ASP A 313 -7.71 3.28 -0.55
N PRO A 314 -7.59 4.44 0.11
CA PRO A 314 -8.66 5.35 0.55
C PRO A 314 -9.27 6.18 -0.59
N PHE A 315 -8.68 6.15 -1.78
CA PHE A 315 -9.10 6.98 -2.91
C PHE A 315 -9.68 6.12 -4.03
N PRO A 316 -10.91 6.40 -4.52
CA PRO A 316 -11.58 5.57 -5.51
C PRO A 316 -11.04 5.78 -6.94
N TYR A 317 -10.17 6.76 -7.17
CA TYR A 317 -9.63 7.11 -8.48
C TYR A 317 -8.15 7.55 -8.39
N PRO A 318 -7.42 7.54 -9.54
CA PRO A 318 -6.11 8.16 -9.66
C PRO A 318 -6.11 9.60 -9.17
N MET A 319 -5.09 9.97 -8.40
CA MET A 319 -4.97 11.33 -7.89
C MET A 319 -3.54 11.77 -7.63
N ILE A 320 -3.38 13.10 -7.62
CA ILE A 320 -2.19 13.78 -7.10
C ILE A 320 -2.64 14.70 -5.97
N ARG A 321 -1.92 14.69 -4.85
CA ARG A 321 -2.16 15.55 -3.70
C ARG A 321 -0.84 16.09 -3.19
N ILE A 322 -0.81 17.37 -2.87
CA ILE A 322 0.34 18.01 -2.24
C ILE A 322 -0.14 18.93 -1.13
N ILE A 323 0.48 18.82 0.04
CA ILE A 323 0.20 19.64 1.21
C ILE A 323 1.46 20.41 1.56
N ILE A 324 1.36 21.74 1.57
CA ILE A 324 2.43 22.65 1.96
C ILE A 324 2.01 23.39 3.24
N SER A 325 2.93 23.51 4.19
CA SER A 325 2.71 24.26 5.42
C SER A 325 2.58 25.76 5.14
N SER A 326 2.05 26.53 6.09
CA SER A 326 2.05 28.00 6.02
C SER A 326 3.45 28.63 5.95
N GLY A 327 4.50 27.89 6.33
CA GLY A 327 5.91 28.30 6.15
C GLY A 327 6.52 27.93 4.79
N GLY A 328 5.76 27.29 3.90
CA GLY A 328 6.23 26.86 2.59
C GLY A 328 7.07 25.59 2.60
N LYS A 329 6.85 24.68 3.56
CA LYS A 329 7.54 23.38 3.64
C LYS A 329 6.62 22.28 3.15
N LEU A 330 7.18 21.28 2.47
CA LEU A 330 6.41 20.09 2.08
C LEU A 330 6.01 19.33 3.34
N VAL A 331 4.73 19.01 3.45
CA VAL A 331 4.18 18.22 4.57
C VAL A 331 3.79 16.83 4.10
N TYR A 332 3.20 16.78 2.91
CA TYR A 332 2.74 15.53 2.33
C TYR A 332 2.68 15.65 0.80
N TYR A 333 3.06 14.59 0.10
CA TYR A 333 2.87 14.41 -1.34
C TYR A 333 2.33 13.00 -1.57
N LEU A 334 1.37 12.86 -2.49
CA LEU A 334 0.86 11.57 -2.93
C LEU A 334 0.56 11.63 -4.42
N ASN A 335 1.00 10.63 -5.17
CA ASN A 335 0.73 10.44 -6.57
C ASN A 335 0.38 8.97 -6.82
N THR A 336 -0.91 8.66 -6.92
CA THR A 336 -1.39 7.29 -7.14
C THR A 336 -1.56 6.95 -8.61
N THR A 337 -1.25 7.87 -9.52
CA THR A 337 -1.66 7.76 -10.94
C THR A 337 -1.17 6.50 -11.63
N GLU A 338 0.11 6.14 -11.49
CA GLU A 338 0.64 4.91 -12.10
C GLU A 338 0.32 3.64 -11.30
N LEU A 339 -0.19 3.77 -10.06
CA LEU A 339 -0.65 2.61 -9.28
C LEU A 339 -1.94 2.00 -9.86
N PHE A 340 -2.72 2.80 -10.59
CA PHE A 340 -3.90 2.35 -11.32
C PHE A 340 -3.58 1.77 -12.73
N ASN A 341 -2.32 1.79 -13.14
CA ASN A 341 -1.84 1.22 -14.41
C ASN A 341 -1.23 -0.17 -14.23
#